data_AF-A0A822BXU1-F1
#
_entry.id   AF-A0A822BXU1-F1
#
_cell.length_a   1.000
_cell.length_b   1.000
_cell.length_c   1.000
_cell.angle_alpha   90.00
_cell.angle_beta   90.00
_cell.angle_gamma   90.00
#
_symmetry.space_group_name_H-M   'P 1'
#
loop_
_entity.id
_entity.type
_entity.pdbx_description
1 polymer ?
#
loop_
_entity_poly.entity_id
_entity_poly.type
_entity_poly.pdbx_seq_one_letter_code
_entity_poly.pdbx_strand_id
1 'polypeptide(L)'
;PIWGWLNIKHGVFTCNIPNESLVCREYWIGPNKGITSFDNIVFAMLTVFQCITMEGWTQVLYWTNDAVGTLFNWLYFVPLIILGSFFMLNLVLGVLSGEFAKERERVENRRAFVKIRRQQQVEREYNNYVEWINRAEDVILNEERTTEQERRAIHEARKYAALKKIRHYRAGKQQSVDDDEDDIGMIHRNY
;
A
#
# COMPACT_ATOMS: atom_id res chain seq x y z
N PRO A 1 -44.44 34.71 -14.52
CA PRO A 1 -44.04 34.46 -13.11
C PRO A 1 -42.75 33.62 -13.06
N ILE A 2 -41.74 34.10 -12.34
CA ILE A 2 -40.40 33.48 -12.18
C ILE A 2 -40.47 32.04 -11.63
N TRP A 3 -41.65 31.65 -11.12
CA TRP A 3 -42.01 30.34 -10.59
C TRP A 3 -42.70 29.39 -11.59
N GLY A 4 -42.81 29.75 -12.87
CA GLY A 4 -43.47 28.92 -13.90
C GLY A 4 -42.77 27.58 -14.19
N TRP A 5 -41.49 27.47 -13.81
CA TRP A 5 -40.66 26.27 -13.99
C TRP A 5 -40.92 25.17 -12.96
N LEU A 6 -41.66 25.45 -11.89
CA LEU A 6 -41.87 24.50 -10.79
C LEU A 6 -43.07 23.55 -10.99
N ASN A 7 -43.81 23.67 -12.10
CA ASN A 7 -45.03 22.89 -12.35
C ASN A 7 -44.85 21.95 -13.55
N ILE A 8 -43.89 21.03 -13.41
CA ILE A 8 -43.69 19.93 -14.36
C ILE A 8 -44.77 18.88 -14.05
N LYS A 9 -45.96 19.04 -14.62
CA LYS A 9 -47.06 18.07 -14.47
C LYS A 9 -46.86 16.79 -15.30
N HIS A 10 -45.95 16.82 -16.28
CA HIS A 10 -45.56 15.67 -17.10
C HIS A 10 -44.07 15.76 -17.40
N GLY A 11 -43.40 14.60 -17.56
CA GLY A 11 -41.99 14.57 -17.94
C GLY A 11 -41.72 15.39 -19.20
N VAL A 12 -40.50 15.95 -19.29
CA VAL A 12 -40.12 16.87 -20.39
C VAL A 12 -40.01 16.13 -21.72
N PHE A 13 -39.77 14.82 -21.69
CA PHE A 13 -39.68 13.99 -22.89
C PHE A 13 -41.05 13.71 -23.53
N THR A 14 -41.12 13.86 -24.86
CA THR A 14 -42.31 13.55 -25.66
C THR A 14 -42.02 12.36 -26.58
N CYS A 15 -42.85 11.31 -26.50
CA CYS A 15 -42.75 10.16 -27.40
C CYS A 15 -43.40 10.51 -28.74
N ASN A 16 -42.61 10.79 -29.78
CA ASN A 16 -43.10 11.03 -31.13
C ASN A 16 -42.77 9.84 -32.04
N ILE A 17 -43.74 8.95 -32.23
CA ILE A 17 -43.63 7.81 -33.16
C ILE A 17 -44.55 8.10 -34.36
N PRO A 18 -44.09 7.92 -35.61
CA PRO A 18 -44.93 8.16 -36.79
C PRO A 18 -46.15 7.23 -36.77
N ASN A 19 -47.34 7.79 -36.99
CA ASN A 19 -48.63 7.09 -37.12
C ASN A 19 -49.22 6.46 -35.84
N GLU A 20 -48.71 6.78 -34.64
CA GLU A 20 -49.31 6.34 -33.37
C GLU A 20 -49.44 7.50 -32.37
N SER A 21 -50.60 7.60 -31.69
CA SER A 21 -50.82 8.54 -30.59
C SER A 21 -50.48 7.89 -29.26
N LEU A 22 -49.32 8.22 -28.69
CA LEU A 22 -48.92 7.74 -27.36
C LEU A 22 -49.34 8.73 -26.28
N VAL A 23 -49.86 8.19 -25.19
CA VAL A 23 -50.26 8.98 -24.01
C VAL A 23 -49.44 8.49 -22.82
N CYS A 24 -48.77 9.40 -22.13
CA CYS A 24 -48.11 9.09 -20.87
C CYS A 24 -49.15 8.63 -19.84
N ARG A 25 -48.94 7.45 -19.27
CA ARG A 25 -49.70 6.96 -18.11
C ARG A 25 -48.86 7.11 -16.85
N GLU A 26 -49.52 7.36 -15.73
CA GLU A 26 -48.86 7.54 -14.42
C GLU A 26 -48.26 6.23 -13.87
N TYR A 27 -48.73 5.06 -14.32
CA TYR A 27 -48.23 3.78 -13.83
C TYR A 27 -47.03 3.30 -14.64
N TRP A 28 -45.83 3.66 -14.17
CA TRP A 28 -44.56 3.08 -14.61
C TRP A 28 -43.71 2.72 -13.40
N ILE A 29 -43.18 1.50 -13.37
CA ILE A 29 -42.43 0.97 -12.22
C ILE A 29 -41.05 1.62 -12.06
N GLY A 30 -40.57 2.33 -13.09
CA GLY A 30 -39.25 2.94 -13.13
C GLY A 30 -38.23 2.20 -14.00
N PRO A 31 -37.06 2.82 -14.23
CA PRO A 31 -35.98 2.21 -14.99
C PRO A 31 -35.39 1.02 -14.22
N ASN A 32 -34.79 0.05 -14.91
CA ASN A 32 -34.26 -1.18 -14.31
C ASN A 32 -35.24 -1.88 -13.36
N LYS A 33 -36.53 -1.97 -13.74
CA LYS A 33 -37.60 -2.57 -12.92
C LYS A 33 -37.81 -1.88 -11.56
N GLY A 34 -37.53 -0.57 -11.48
CA GLY A 34 -37.71 0.24 -10.26
C GLY A 34 -36.51 0.23 -9.31
N ILE A 35 -35.42 -0.45 -9.67
CA ILE A 35 -34.19 -0.48 -8.85
C ILE A 35 -33.52 0.90 -8.85
N THR A 36 -33.42 1.53 -10.02
CA THR A 36 -32.86 2.88 -10.16
C THR A 36 -33.97 3.90 -9.94
N SER A 37 -34.21 4.24 -8.67
CA SER A 37 -35.26 5.16 -8.22
C SER A 37 -34.78 6.07 -7.10
N PHE A 38 -35.42 7.24 -6.98
CA PHE A 38 -35.16 8.22 -5.91
C PHE A 38 -36.30 8.31 -4.89
N ASP A 39 -37.26 7.39 -4.95
CA ASP A 39 -38.47 7.41 -4.11
C ASP A 39 -38.21 6.94 -2.67
N ASN A 40 -37.16 6.12 -2.46
CA ASN A 40 -36.76 5.61 -1.16
C ASN A 40 -35.27 5.83 -0.94
N ILE A 41 -34.88 6.08 0.32
CA ILE A 41 -33.49 6.36 0.70
C ILE A 41 -32.54 5.21 0.29
N VAL A 42 -32.95 3.95 0.43
CA VAL A 42 -32.11 2.78 0.09
C VAL A 42 -31.87 2.68 -1.42
N PHE A 43 -32.91 2.81 -2.25
CA PHE A 43 -32.77 2.76 -3.71
C PHE A 43 -32.01 4.00 -4.25
N ALA A 44 -32.21 5.17 -3.63
CA ALA A 44 -31.43 6.36 -3.92
C ALA A 44 -29.94 6.15 -3.61
N MET A 45 -29.60 5.57 -2.45
CA MET A 45 -28.22 5.24 -2.10
C MET A 45 -27.60 4.22 -3.07
N LEU A 46 -28.34 3.20 -3.49
CA LEU A 46 -27.86 2.23 -4.49
C LEU A 46 -27.58 2.90 -5.85
N THR A 47 -28.49 3.78 -6.29
CA THR A 47 -28.34 4.54 -7.54
C THR A 47 -27.14 5.49 -7.46
N VAL A 48 -26.96 6.18 -6.33
CA VAL A 48 -25.79 7.05 -6.08
C VAL A 48 -24.50 6.24 -6.03
N PHE A 49 -24.50 5.07 -5.39
CA PHE A 49 -23.36 4.17 -5.36
C PHE A 49 -22.96 3.74 -6.77
N GLN A 50 -23.93 3.29 -7.58
CA GLN A 50 -23.70 2.94 -8.98
C GLN A 50 -23.10 4.12 -9.77
N CYS A 51 -23.66 5.32 -9.60
CA CYS A 51 -23.12 6.54 -10.19
C CYS A 51 -21.65 6.79 -9.79
N ILE A 52 -21.32 6.71 -8.50
CA ILE A 52 -19.94 6.91 -7.99
C ILE A 52 -18.96 5.87 -8.52
N THR A 53 -19.41 4.64 -8.81
CA THR A 53 -18.57 3.62 -9.43
C THR A 53 -18.28 3.85 -10.91
N MET A 54 -18.79 4.96 -11.50
CA MET A 54 -18.68 5.30 -12.91
C MET A 54 -19.29 4.24 -13.87
N GLU A 55 -20.17 3.39 -13.36
CA GLU A 55 -20.88 2.37 -14.13
C GLU A 55 -22.34 2.82 -14.33
N GLY A 56 -22.85 2.82 -15.56
CA GLY A 56 -24.25 3.17 -15.84
C GLY A 56 -24.69 4.61 -15.51
N TRP A 57 -23.81 5.48 -14.99
CA TRP A 57 -24.15 6.83 -14.51
C TRP A 57 -24.73 7.75 -15.59
N THR A 58 -24.27 7.62 -16.83
CA THR A 58 -24.80 8.40 -17.97
C THR A 58 -26.24 8.03 -18.29
N GLN A 59 -26.62 6.75 -18.13
CA GLN A 59 -28.00 6.29 -18.35
C GLN A 59 -28.93 6.84 -17.28
N VAL A 60 -28.49 6.82 -16.02
CA VAL A 60 -29.23 7.42 -14.90
C VAL A 60 -29.43 8.92 -15.12
N LEU A 61 -28.40 9.62 -15.60
CA LEU A 61 -28.50 11.03 -15.97
C LEU A 61 -29.55 11.23 -17.09
N TYR A 62 -29.53 10.42 -18.15
CA TYR A 62 -30.49 10.55 -19.25
C TYR A 62 -31.94 10.26 -18.82
N TRP A 63 -32.18 9.24 -17.99
CA TRP A 63 -33.52 9.00 -17.46
C TRP A 63 -34.03 10.14 -16.58
N THR A 64 -33.14 10.73 -15.77
CA THR A 64 -33.49 11.90 -14.95
C THR A 64 -33.73 13.13 -15.83
N ASN A 65 -33.01 13.22 -16.94
CA ASN A 65 -33.17 14.27 -17.93
C ASN A 65 -34.53 14.22 -18.62
N ASP A 66 -34.95 13.04 -19.03
CA ASP A 66 -36.23 12.84 -19.70
C ASP A 66 -37.41 13.07 -18.74
N ALA A 67 -37.21 12.81 -17.44
CA ALA A 67 -38.20 13.02 -16.40
C ALA A 67 -38.34 14.50 -15.95
N VAL A 68 -37.23 15.21 -15.71
CA VAL A 68 -37.25 16.54 -15.05
C VAL A 68 -36.65 17.67 -15.91
N GLY A 69 -35.91 17.33 -16.98
CA GLY A 69 -35.28 18.29 -17.89
C GLY A 69 -33.80 18.59 -17.61
N THR A 70 -33.08 19.11 -18.62
CA THR A 70 -31.60 19.14 -18.65
C THR A 70 -30.94 20.19 -17.80
N LEU A 71 -31.63 21.30 -17.52
CA LEU A 71 -30.99 22.52 -17.03
C LEU A 71 -30.35 22.38 -15.64
N PHE A 72 -30.95 21.61 -14.73
CA PHE A 72 -30.47 21.48 -13.35
C PHE A 72 -29.81 20.13 -13.06
N ASN A 73 -30.06 19.11 -13.88
CA ASN A 73 -29.53 17.76 -13.65
C ASN A 73 -28.00 17.71 -13.74
N TRP A 74 -27.39 18.41 -14.70
CA TRP A 74 -25.93 18.42 -14.84
C TRP A 74 -25.24 19.07 -13.63
N LEU A 75 -25.85 20.09 -13.01
CA LEU A 75 -25.33 20.75 -11.81
C LEU A 75 -25.36 19.85 -10.58
N TYR A 76 -26.22 18.83 -10.55
CA TYR A 76 -26.27 17.84 -9.47
C TYR A 76 -25.31 16.68 -9.75
N PHE A 77 -25.42 16.04 -10.91
CA PHE A 77 -24.68 14.81 -11.22
C PHE A 77 -23.19 15.05 -11.43
N VAL A 78 -22.78 16.10 -12.14
CA VAL A 78 -21.35 16.33 -12.44
C VAL A 78 -20.49 16.49 -11.18
N PRO A 79 -20.82 17.39 -10.23
CA PRO A 79 -20.02 17.51 -9.00
C PRO A 79 -20.15 16.27 -8.10
N LEU A 80 -21.30 15.61 -8.06
CA LEU A 80 -21.48 14.36 -7.32
C LEU A 80 -20.54 13.26 -7.83
N ILE A 81 -20.41 13.10 -9.15
CA ILE A 81 -19.49 12.12 -9.76
C ILE A 81 -18.04 12.51 -9.50
N ILE A 82 -17.66 13.77 -9.70
CA ILE A 82 -16.27 14.21 -9.51
C ILE A 82 -15.84 14.01 -8.05
N LEU A 83 -16.61 14.54 -7.10
CA LEU A 83 -16.26 14.48 -5.68
C LEU A 83 -16.40 13.05 -5.12
N GLY A 84 -17.50 12.37 -5.47
CA GLY A 84 -17.78 11.02 -4.97
C GLY A 84 -16.78 9.99 -5.49
N SER A 85 -16.47 10.01 -6.79
CA SER A 85 -15.57 9.02 -7.40
C SER A 85 -14.12 9.29 -7.00
N PHE A 86 -13.69 10.55 -6.94
CA PHE A 86 -12.35 10.89 -6.45
C PHE A 86 -12.17 10.43 -5.00
N PHE A 87 -13.16 10.67 -4.15
CA PHE A 87 -13.14 10.21 -2.77
C PHE A 87 -13.10 8.67 -2.66
N MET A 88 -13.99 7.96 -3.37
CA MET A 88 -14.02 6.49 -3.33
C MET A 88 -12.73 5.86 -3.84
N LEU A 89 -12.18 6.35 -4.95
CA LEU A 89 -10.91 5.86 -5.50
C LEU A 89 -9.76 6.10 -4.51
N ASN A 90 -9.66 7.30 -3.95
CA ASN A 90 -8.61 7.61 -2.97
C ASN A 90 -8.76 6.82 -1.66
N LEU A 91 -9.99 6.53 -1.24
CA LEU A 91 -10.23 5.69 -0.07
C LEU A 91 -9.75 4.26 -0.34
N VAL A 92 -10.13 3.68 -1.48
CA VAL A 92 -9.70 2.32 -1.86
C VAL A 92 -8.19 2.25 -2.00
N LEU A 93 -7.58 3.21 -2.68
CA LEU A 93 -6.12 3.30 -2.81
C LEU A 93 -5.44 3.51 -1.46
N GLY A 94 -6.00 4.34 -0.58
CA GLY A 94 -5.48 4.59 0.76
C GLY A 94 -5.51 3.33 1.63
N VAL A 95 -6.61 2.58 1.60
CA VAL A 95 -6.73 1.29 2.32
C VAL A 95 -5.75 0.27 1.77
N LEU A 96 -5.69 0.09 0.45
CA LEU A 96 -4.75 -0.84 -0.17
C LEU A 96 -3.30 -0.45 0.10
N SER A 97 -2.99 0.85 0.04
CA SER A 97 -1.66 1.38 0.35
C SER A 97 -1.30 1.13 1.82
N GLY A 98 -2.22 1.35 2.75
CA GLY A 98 -2.02 1.05 4.17
C GLY A 98 -1.80 -0.44 4.45
N GLU A 99 -2.61 -1.31 3.83
CA GLU A 99 -2.46 -2.77 3.95
C GLU A 99 -1.11 -3.23 3.36
N PHE A 100 -0.72 -2.71 2.20
CA PHE A 100 0.59 -3.02 1.60
C PHE A 100 1.77 -2.47 2.39
N ALA A 101 1.65 -1.27 2.98
CA ALA A 101 2.68 -0.71 3.84
C ALA A 101 2.89 -1.59 5.08
N LYS A 102 1.79 -2.02 5.72
CA LYS A 102 1.83 -2.93 6.87
C LYS A 102 2.44 -4.29 6.51
N GLU A 103 2.09 -4.85 5.36
CA GLU A 103 2.68 -6.12 4.92
C GLU A 103 4.17 -5.96 4.57
N ARG A 104 4.56 -4.86 3.93
CA ARG A 104 5.97 -4.54 3.64
C ARG A 104 6.79 -4.42 4.93
N GLU A 105 6.28 -3.68 5.92
CA GLU A 105 6.92 -3.53 7.23
C GLU A 105 7.11 -4.89 7.91
N ARG A 106 6.11 -5.77 7.85
CA ARG A 106 6.20 -7.14 8.40
C ARG A 106 7.27 -7.96 7.71
N VAL A 107 7.37 -7.86 6.38
CA VAL A 107 8.39 -8.56 5.58
C VAL A 107 9.79 -8.05 5.91
N GLU A 108 9.97 -6.73 6.02
CA GLU A 108 11.25 -6.11 6.35
C GLU A 108 11.71 -6.50 7.76
N ASN A 109 10.84 -6.42 8.78
CA ASN A 109 11.14 -6.85 10.14
C ASN A 109 11.52 -8.34 10.22
N ARG A 110 10.85 -9.21 9.47
CA ARG A 110 11.19 -10.63 9.40
C ARG A 110 12.56 -10.84 8.76
N ARG A 111 12.88 -10.12 7.68
CA ARG A 111 14.20 -10.19 7.01
C ARG A 111 15.30 -9.72 7.95
N ALA A 112 15.08 -8.61 8.66
CA ALA A 112 16.02 -8.08 9.65
C ALA A 112 16.30 -9.09 10.78
N PHE A 113 15.25 -9.69 11.35
CA PHE A 113 15.40 -10.71 12.40
C PHE A 113 16.19 -11.93 11.93
N VAL A 114 15.90 -12.44 10.73
CA VAL A 114 16.63 -13.59 10.16
C VAL A 114 18.09 -13.25 9.89
N LYS A 115 18.39 -12.03 9.40
CA LYS A 115 19.76 -11.54 9.18
C LYS A 115 20.55 -11.51 10.49
N ILE A 116 19.96 -10.93 11.55
CA ILE A 116 20.56 -10.87 12.89
C ILE A 116 20.85 -12.27 13.43
N ARG A 117 19.88 -13.20 13.32
CA ARG A 117 20.05 -14.58 13.80
C ARG A 117 21.19 -15.32 13.09
N ARG A 118 21.31 -15.17 11.76
CA ARG A 118 22.41 -15.75 11.00
C ARG A 118 23.77 -15.19 11.44
N GLN A 119 23.88 -13.87 11.58
CA GLN A 119 25.13 -13.24 12.04
C GLN A 119 25.51 -13.71 13.44
N GLN A 120 24.55 -13.74 14.36
CA GLN A 120 24.78 -14.18 15.74
C GLN A 120 25.15 -15.67 15.84
N GLN A 121 24.71 -16.51 14.90
CA GLN A 121 25.15 -17.91 14.83
C GLN A 121 26.59 -18.01 14.31
N VAL A 122 26.90 -17.33 13.20
CA VAL A 122 28.26 -17.32 12.63
C VAL A 122 29.27 -16.77 13.63
N GLU A 123 28.92 -15.72 14.38
CA GLU A 123 29.79 -15.14 15.40
C GLU A 123 30.02 -16.11 16.58
N ARG A 124 28.99 -16.83 17.02
CA ARG A 124 29.13 -17.85 18.07
C ARG A 124 30.00 -19.02 17.62
N GLU A 125 29.75 -19.54 16.42
CA GLU A 125 30.57 -20.60 15.83
C GLU A 125 32.02 -20.15 15.70
N TYR A 126 32.27 -18.93 15.20
CA TYR A 126 33.60 -18.34 15.13
C TYR A 126 34.28 -18.22 16.50
N ASN A 127 33.58 -17.70 17.52
CA ASN A 127 34.14 -17.56 18.87
C ASN A 127 34.50 -18.92 19.49
N ASN A 128 33.66 -19.94 19.27
CA ASN A 128 33.97 -21.30 19.70
C ASN A 128 35.24 -21.83 19.03
N TYR A 129 35.40 -21.63 17.71
CA TYR A 129 36.62 -22.06 17.01
C TYR A 129 37.87 -21.34 17.54
N VAL A 130 37.79 -20.04 17.80
CA VAL A 130 38.91 -19.26 18.36
C VAL A 130 39.29 -19.78 19.75
N GLU A 131 38.32 -20.09 20.60
CA GLU A 131 38.57 -20.66 21.93
C GLU A 131 39.33 -21.99 21.83
N TRP A 132 38.89 -22.88 20.95
CA TRP A 132 39.57 -24.16 20.70
C TRP A 132 41.02 -23.97 20.21
N ILE A 133 41.25 -23.03 19.29
CA ILE A 133 42.59 -22.72 18.78
C ILE A 133 43.49 -22.19 19.91
N ASN A 134 43.02 -21.20 20.68
CA ASN A 134 43.79 -20.63 21.79
C ASN A 134 44.14 -21.69 22.83
N ARG A 135 43.20 -22.59 23.13
CA ARG A 135 43.44 -23.69 24.07
C ARG A 135 44.46 -24.70 23.54
N ALA A 136 44.44 -25.02 22.25
CA ALA A 136 45.45 -25.87 21.63
C ALA A 136 46.84 -25.21 21.66
N GLU A 137 46.92 -23.92 21.35
CA GLU A 137 48.16 -23.14 21.46
C GLU A 137 48.72 -23.12 22.89
N ASP A 138 47.87 -22.95 23.91
CA ASP A 138 48.31 -22.96 25.31
C ASP A 138 48.90 -24.33 25.73
N VAL A 139 48.35 -25.43 25.20
CA VAL A 139 48.93 -26.78 25.42
C VAL A 139 50.31 -26.89 24.78
N ILE A 140 50.46 -26.43 23.53
CA ILE A 140 51.74 -26.43 22.81
C ILE A 140 52.78 -25.60 23.58
N LEU A 141 52.41 -24.38 24.01
CA LEU A 141 53.32 -23.49 24.74
C LEU A 141 53.83 -24.08 26.06
N ASN A 142 53.03 -24.92 26.71
CA ASN A 142 53.37 -25.59 27.96
C ASN A 142 54.20 -26.87 27.77
N GLU A 143 54.35 -27.37 26.55
CA GLU A 143 55.10 -28.60 26.27
C GLU A 143 56.61 -28.35 26.35
N GLU A 144 57.37 -29.19 27.07
CA GLU A 144 58.82 -29.01 27.29
C GLU A 144 59.66 -29.00 26.01
N ARG A 145 59.13 -29.57 24.92
CA ARG A 145 59.82 -29.67 23.62
C ARG A 145 59.62 -28.44 22.73
N THR A 146 58.78 -27.48 23.11
CA THR A 146 58.60 -26.26 22.30
C THR A 146 59.82 -25.36 22.34
N THR A 147 60.29 -24.97 21.17
CA THR A 147 61.44 -24.09 21.03
C THR A 147 61.08 -22.64 21.33
N GLU A 148 62.06 -21.86 21.78
CA GLU A 148 61.90 -20.43 22.07
C GLU A 148 61.46 -19.62 20.82
N GLN A 149 61.86 -20.07 19.63
CA GLN A 149 61.42 -19.48 18.36
C GLN A 149 59.92 -19.75 18.10
N GLU A 150 59.44 -20.98 18.34
CA GLU A 150 58.03 -21.33 18.19
C GLU A 150 57.15 -20.57 19.20
N ARG A 151 57.57 -20.44 20.46
CA ARG A 151 56.86 -19.64 21.47
C ARG A 151 56.70 -18.18 21.04
N ARG A 152 57.77 -17.57 20.52
CA ARG A 152 57.72 -16.18 20.01
C ARG A 152 56.80 -16.04 18.80
N ALA A 153 56.86 -16.98 17.86
CA ALA A 153 56.01 -16.98 16.68
C ALA A 153 54.51 -17.06 17.05
N ILE A 154 54.12 -17.89 18.02
CA ILE A 154 52.74 -18.00 18.51
C ILE A 154 52.28 -16.67 19.16
N HIS A 155 53.12 -16.06 20.00
CA HIS A 155 52.79 -14.77 20.63
C HIS A 155 52.65 -13.63 19.61
N GLU A 156 53.50 -13.58 18.59
CA GLU A 156 53.41 -12.60 17.50
C GLU A 156 52.15 -12.81 16.65
N ALA A 157 51.81 -14.06 16.35
CA ALA A 157 50.58 -14.41 15.64
C ALA A 157 49.32 -13.96 16.41
N ARG A 158 49.27 -14.16 17.73
CA ARG A 158 48.19 -13.65 18.60
C ARG A 158 48.06 -12.12 18.51
N LYS A 159 49.19 -11.42 18.59
CA LYS A 159 49.22 -9.95 18.49
C LYS A 159 48.71 -9.48 17.14
N TYR A 160 49.10 -10.14 16.05
CA TYR A 160 48.64 -9.82 14.71
C TYR A 160 47.14 -10.12 14.52
N ALA A 161 46.66 -11.27 15.00
CA ALA A 161 45.24 -11.64 14.95
C ALA A 161 44.35 -10.65 15.72
N ALA A 162 44.78 -10.22 16.91
CA ALA A 162 44.08 -9.20 17.70
C ALA A 162 43.98 -7.85 16.97
N LEU A 163 45.09 -7.39 16.37
CA LEU A 163 45.11 -6.16 15.57
C LEU A 163 44.21 -6.25 14.33
N LYS A 164 44.20 -7.41 13.66
CA LYS A 164 43.33 -7.67 12.51
C LYS A 164 41.86 -7.65 12.90
N LYS A 165 41.50 -8.23 14.05
CA LYS A 165 40.12 -8.20 14.60
C LYS A 165 39.65 -6.77 14.89
N ILE A 166 40.49 -5.94 15.51
CA ILE A 166 40.17 -4.53 15.78
C ILE A 166 39.93 -3.77 14.47
N ARG A 167 40.77 -3.99 13.45
CA ARG A 167 40.61 -3.36 12.14
C ARG A 167 39.31 -3.79 11.47
N HIS A 168 38.99 -5.08 11.50
CA HIS A 168 37.78 -5.63 10.89
C HIS A 168 36.49 -5.17 11.59
N TYR A 169 36.51 -5.05 12.92
CA TYR A 169 35.39 -4.51 13.70
C TYR A 169 35.15 -3.02 13.38
N ARG A 170 36.21 -2.21 13.26
CA ARG A 170 36.09 -0.80 12.83
C ARG A 170 35.53 -0.68 11.41
N ALA A 171 36.01 -1.51 10.48
CA ALA A 171 35.50 -1.51 9.11
C ALA A 171 34.03 -1.96 9.04
N GLY A 172 33.65 -3.00 9.78
CA GLY A 172 32.25 -3.46 9.83
C GLY A 172 31.29 -2.44 10.45
N LYS A 173 31.75 -1.67 11.44
CA LYS A 173 30.96 -0.58 12.03
C LYS A 173 30.76 0.60 11.07
N GLN A 174 31.74 0.89 10.22
CA GLN A 174 31.60 1.90 9.19
C GLN A 174 30.58 1.44 8.14
N GLN A 175 30.71 0.20 7.65
CA GLN A 175 29.79 -0.39 6.68
C GLN A 175 28.34 -0.44 7.18
N SER A 176 28.09 -0.76 8.46
CA SER A 176 26.72 -0.75 8.99
C SER A 176 26.10 0.65 9.02
N VAL A 177 26.91 1.69 9.27
CA VAL A 177 26.42 3.08 9.27
C VAL A 177 26.09 3.53 7.84
N ASP A 178 26.91 3.12 6.87
CA ASP A 178 26.67 3.42 5.45
C ASP A 178 25.43 2.68 4.92
N ASP A 179 25.24 1.39 5.28
CA ASP A 179 24.06 0.60 4.92
C ASP A 179 22.76 1.21 5.50
N ASP A 180 22.80 1.72 6.73
CA ASP A 180 21.65 2.38 7.38
C ASP A 180 21.32 3.74 6.71
N GLU A 181 22.31 4.51 6.26
CA GLU A 181 22.11 5.76 5.51
C GLU A 181 21.51 5.52 4.11
N ASP A 182 21.93 4.46 3.41
CA ASP A 182 21.39 4.07 2.11
C ASP A 182 19.93 3.60 2.20
N ASP A 183 19.57 2.81 3.22
CA ASP A 183 18.19 2.39 3.46
C ASP A 183 17.28 3.61 3.75
N ILE A 184 17.74 4.59 4.54
CA ILE A 184 17.03 5.86 4.78
C ILE A 184 16.91 6.68 3.47
N GLY A 185 17.97 6.73 2.68
CA GLY A 185 18.01 7.42 1.39
C GLY A 185 17.12 6.78 0.30
N MET A 186 16.85 5.47 0.39
CA MET A 186 15.89 4.78 -0.47
C MET A 186 14.44 5.01 -0.04
N ILE A 187 14.17 5.13 1.25
CA ILE A 187 12.83 5.47 1.77
C ILE A 187 12.44 6.88 1.31
N HIS A 188 13.36 7.85 1.39
CA HIS A 188 13.12 9.23 0.96
C HIS A 188 12.96 9.43 -0.56
N ARG A 189 13.41 8.47 -1.38
CA ARG A 189 13.30 8.54 -2.85
C ARG A 189 12.01 7.97 -3.42
N ASN A 190 11.25 7.24 -2.60
CA ASN A 190 10.00 6.57 -2.98
C ASN A 190 8.75 7.28 -2.44
N TYR A 191 8.90 8.50 -1.92
CA TYR A 191 7.80 9.36 -1.44
C TYR A 191 7.82 10.71 -2.17
#